data_AF-A0A854WM24-F1
#
_entry.id   AF-A0A854WM24-F1
#
_cell.length_a   1.000
_cell.length_b   1.000
_cell.length_c   1.000
_cell.angle_alpha   90.00
_cell.angle_beta   90.00
_cell.angle_gamma   90.00
#
_symmetry.space_group_name_H-M   'P 1'
#
loop_
_entity.id
_entity.type
_entity.pdbx_description
1 polymer ?
#
loop_
_entity_poly.entity_id
_entity_poly.type
_entity_poly.pdbx_seq_one_letter_code
_entity_poly.pdbx_strand_id
1 'polypeptide(L)' 'MGIIVKTLSDKHPDINYKLTRLFYHLLGFVDKRELLIWGEELPFIEMELLIDEK' A
#
# COMPACT_ATOMS: atom_id res chain seq x y z
N MET A 1 15.96 2.75 9.70
CA MET A 1 15.74 2.40 8.26
C MET A 1 14.23 2.15 8.04
N GLY A 2 13.67 2.22 6.82
CA GLY A 2 12.22 1.99 6.58
C GLY A 2 11.92 0.72 5.77
N ILE A 3 10.71 0.16 5.91
CA ILE A 3 10.19 -0.93 5.06
C ILE A 3 9.18 -0.34 4.07
N ILE A 4 9.33 -0.67 2.79
CA ILE A 4 8.40 -0.27 1.73
C ILE A 4 7.70 -1.50 1.17
N VAL A 5 6.37 -1.42 1.03
CA VAL A 5 5.55 -2.43 0.37
C VAL A 5 4.71 -1.81 -0.75
N LYS A 6 4.29 -2.63 -1.70
CA LYS A 6 3.35 -2.25 -2.76
C LYS A 6 2.13 -3.17 -2.69
N THR A 7 0.94 -2.61 -2.73
CA THR A 7 -0.34 -3.32 -2.66
C THR A 7 -1.32 -2.69 -3.65
N LEU A 8 -2.47 -3.33 -3.91
CA LEU A 8 -3.51 -2.72 -4.75
C LEU A 8 -4.07 -1.47 -4.05
N SER A 9 -4.28 -0.40 -4.83
CA SER A 9 -4.91 0.83 -4.37
C SER A 9 -6.36 0.59 -3.91
N ASP A 10 -6.94 1.52 -3.15
CA ASP A 10 -8.36 1.51 -2.84
C ASP A 10 -9.25 1.79 -4.05
N LYS A 11 -8.68 2.36 -5.12
CA LYS A 11 -9.32 2.55 -6.43
C LYS A 11 -9.24 1.31 -7.34
N HIS A 12 -8.52 0.27 -6.93
CA HIS A 12 -8.44 -0.95 -7.72
C HIS A 12 -9.80 -1.66 -7.74
N PRO A 13 -10.28 -2.18 -8.88
CA PRO A 13 -11.62 -2.77 -9.00
C PRO A 13 -11.80 -4.05 -8.16
N ASP A 14 -10.72 -4.74 -7.81
CA ASP A 14 -10.74 -5.92 -6.94
C ASP A 14 -10.96 -5.56 -5.46
N ILE A 15 -12.18 -5.79 -4.99
CA ILE A 15 -12.61 -5.53 -3.60
C ILE A 15 -11.94 -6.47 -2.57
N ASN A 16 -11.47 -7.64 -2.98
CA ASN A 16 -10.93 -8.63 -2.05
C ASN A 16 -9.60 -8.17 -1.42
N TYR A 17 -8.91 -7.23 -2.07
CA TYR A 17 -7.63 -6.70 -1.61
C TYR A 17 -7.74 -5.64 -0.52
N LYS A 18 -8.96 -5.19 -0.19
CA LYS A 18 -9.21 -4.24 0.90
C LYS A 18 -8.63 -4.73 2.24
N LEU A 19 -8.72 -6.04 2.50
CA LEU A 19 -8.21 -6.63 3.74
C LEU A 19 -6.69 -6.55 3.85
N THR A 20 -5.97 -6.72 2.73
CA THR A 20 -4.51 -6.61 2.68
C THR A 20 -4.03 -5.20 3.02
N ARG A 21 -4.68 -4.16 2.48
CA ARG A 21 -4.33 -2.77 2.86
C ARG A 21 -4.59 -2.49 4.34
N LEU A 22 -5.76 -2.90 4.83
CA LEU A 22 -6.12 -2.74 6.24
C LEU A 22 -5.12 -3.44 7.16
N PHE A 23 -4.65 -4.63 6.79
CA PHE A 23 -3.59 -5.33 7.51
C PHE A 23 -2.31 -4.48 7.62
N TYR A 24 -1.84 -3.87 6.53
CA TYR A 24 -0.65 -3.00 6.57
C TYR A 24 -0.88 -1.74 7.40
N HIS A 25 -2.06 -1.09 7.30
CA HIS A 25 -2.39 0.05 8.15
C HIS A 25 -2.37 -0.30 9.64
N LEU A 26 -2.86 -1.49 10.02
CA LEU A 26 -2.83 -1.97 11.41
C LEU A 26 -1.40 -2.24 11.91
N LEU A 27 -0.45 -2.52 11.02
CA LEU A 27 0.97 -2.64 11.33
C LEU A 27 1.71 -1.30 11.38
N GLY A 28 1.03 -0.18 11.11
CA GLY A 28 1.60 1.16 11.14
C GLY A 28 2.21 1.63 9.81
N PHE A 29 1.99 0.89 8.71
CA PHE A 29 2.35 1.40 7.39
C PHE A 29 1.43 2.56 7.01
N VAL A 30 1.99 3.55 6.30
CA VAL A 30 1.24 4.69 5.77
C VAL A 30 1.33 4.75 4.26
N ASP A 31 0.24 5.17 3.63
CA ASP A 31 0.15 5.37 2.18
C ASP A 31 1.09 6.50 1.74
N LYS A 32 1.84 6.29 0.66
CA LYS A 32 2.79 7.29 0.13
C LYS A 32 2.39 7.84 -1.22
N ARG A 33 2.19 6.95 -2.19
CA ARG A 33 1.83 7.35 -3.56
C ARG A 33 1.13 6.22 -4.29
N GLU A 34 0.21 6.62 -5.16
CA GLU A 34 -0.38 5.74 -6.15
C GLU A 34 0.60 5.53 -7.31
N LEU A 35 0.64 4.31 -7.84
CA LEU A 35 1.51 3.90 -8.93
C LEU A 35 0.65 3.24 -10.01
N LEU A 36 0.81 3.70 -11.25
CA LEU A 36 0.06 3.22 -12.42
C LEU A 36 0.91 2.30 -13.28
N ILE A 37 1.64 1.36 -12.65
CA ILE A 37 2.62 0.49 -13.32
C ILE A 37 1.96 -0.49 -14.30
N TRP A 38 0.70 -0.85 -14.09
CA TRP A 38 -0.07 -1.77 -14.95
C TRP A 38 -1.25 -1.08 -15.64
N GLY A 39 -1.19 0.25 -15.79
CA GLY A 39 -2.24 1.07 -16.40
C GLY A 39 -3.18 1.72 -15.39
N GLU A 40 -4.05 2.60 -15.89
CA GLU A 40 -4.96 3.41 -15.06
C GLU A 40 -6.06 2.59 -14.38
N GLU A 41 -6.44 1.45 -14.96
CA GLU A 41 -7.50 0.57 -14.45
C GLU A 41 -7.03 -0.34 -13.30
N LEU A 42 -5.71 -0.47 -13.14
CA LEU A 42 -5.08 -1.35 -12.14
C LEU A 42 -4.13 -0.55 -11.24
N PRO A 43 -4.62 0.42 -10.45
CA PRO A 43 -3.78 1.26 -9.61
C PRO A 43 -3.19 0.50 -8.41
N PHE A 44 -1.92 0.75 -8.13
CA PHE A 44 -1.20 0.27 -6.95
C PHE A 44 -0.96 1.40 -5.97
N ILE A 45 -0.70 1.08 -4.72
CA ILE A 45 -0.25 2.03 -3.72
C ILE A 45 1.04 1.52 -3.08
N GLU A 46 2.02 2.43 -3.00
CA GLU A 46 3.23 2.24 -2.21
C GLU A 46 2.94 2.68 -0.77
N MET A 47 3.28 1.84 0.20
CA MET A 47 3.14 2.12 1.62
C MET A 47 4.50 1.97 2.31
N GLU A 48 4.74 2.75 3.36
CA GLU A 48 6.00 2.74 4.11
C GLU A 48 5.75 2.60 5.61
N LEU A 49 6.56 1.78 6.28
CA LEU A 49 6.69 1.74 7.73
C LEU A 49 8.07 2.26 8.11
N LEU A 50 8.12 3.33 8.90
CA LEU A 50 9.36 3.83 9.48
C LEU A 50 9.69 2.99 10.72
N ILE A 51 10.90 2.45 10.76
CA ILE A 51 11.41 1.75 11.94
C ILE A 51 12.38 2.69 12.65
N ASP A 52 11.98 3.14 13.83
CA ASP A 52 12.89 3.80 14.76
C ASP A 52 13.85 2.74 15.32
N GLU A 53 15.12 2.87 14.94
CA GLU A 53 16.21 2.14 15.58
C GLU A 53 16.48 2.81 16.93
N LYS A 54 15.87 2.28 18.00
CA LYS A 54 16.23 2.60 19.38
C LYS A 54 17.41 1.75 19.85
#